data_AF-A0A0K8S5J4-F1
#
_entry.id   AF-A0A0K8S5J4-F1
#
_cell.length_a   1.000
_cell.length_b   1.000
_cell.length_c   1.000
_cell.angle_alpha   90.00
_cell.angle_beta   90.00
_cell.angle_gamma   90.00
#
_symmetry.space_group_name_H-M   'P 1'
#
loop_
_entity.id
_entity.type
_entity.pdbx_description
1 polymer ?
#
loop_
_entity_poly.entity_id
_entity_poly.type
_entity_poly.pdbx_seq_one_letter_code
_entity_poly.pdbx_strand_id
1 'polypeptide(L)'
;MSRKAVWNTGRAEYPSGARRLNYVTSMGELTKSFGLAMMGNVHMMEAAVQQSLDHWILTDQFDIVFLVLKLLKVCHAKREDLVLDVFDRVFERTGCFDLLFDDVVFGTSEFPSKERLEEIEWYLSAVSERTFTFQNEVVPLIDLPNVGWTLAAHAASKGRIAVLLLFLRYGANPDKAAALLSASPPSEVLRLILRAMPYPTSNILKIEPTLVLVPRLKHLCKIIVRNVLIKDIPKAIYDLPIPCELMEYLDLLKDF
;
A
#
# COMPACT_ATOMS: atom_id res chain seq x y z
N MET A 1 -19.20 4.37 10.07
CA MET A 1 -19.64 3.09 10.66
C MET A 1 -18.65 2.01 10.24
N SER A 2 -17.77 1.58 11.15
CA SER A 2 -16.67 0.66 10.87
C SER A 2 -17.18 -0.78 10.82
N ARG A 3 -17.09 -1.43 9.65
CA ARG A 3 -17.39 -2.86 9.51
C ARG A 3 -16.17 -3.64 10.00
N LYS A 4 -16.31 -4.29 11.16
CA LYS A 4 -15.35 -5.25 11.70
C LYS A 4 -15.45 -6.55 10.90
N ALA A 5 -14.39 -6.92 10.18
CA ALA A 5 -14.21 -8.30 9.73
C ALA A 5 -13.68 -9.12 10.92
N VAL A 6 -14.47 -10.08 11.39
CA VAL A 6 -14.13 -10.97 12.50
C VAL A 6 -13.54 -12.25 11.94
N TRP A 7 -12.28 -12.52 12.25
CA TRP A 7 -11.63 -13.80 11.95
C TRP A 7 -12.03 -14.82 13.01
N ASN A 8 -12.77 -15.87 12.62
CA ASN A 8 -13.12 -16.98 13.50
C ASN A 8 -12.47 -18.25 12.97
N THR A 9 -11.42 -18.73 13.65
CA THR A 9 -10.77 -20.02 13.39
C THR A 9 -11.64 -21.16 13.90
N GLY A 10 -12.67 -21.49 13.14
CA GLY A 10 -13.44 -22.71 13.30
C GLY A 10 -13.84 -23.18 11.93
N ARG A 11 -13.58 -24.45 11.59
CA ARG A 11 -14.21 -25.09 10.43
C ARG A 11 -15.72 -24.98 10.60
N ALA A 12 -16.30 -23.96 10.01
CA ALA A 12 -17.74 -23.85 9.86
C ALA A 12 -18.12 -24.75 8.69
N GLU A 13 -18.71 -25.89 9.00
CA GLU A 13 -19.54 -26.63 8.05
C GLU A 13 -20.63 -25.67 7.56
N TYR A 14 -20.55 -25.30 6.29
CA TYR A 14 -21.54 -24.45 5.66
C TYR A 14 -22.89 -25.16 5.61
N PRO A 15 -24.00 -24.53 6.02
CA PRO A 15 -25.33 -25.09 5.82
C PRO A 15 -25.60 -25.19 4.32
N SER A 16 -25.80 -26.42 3.87
CA SER A 16 -26.27 -26.78 2.55
C SER A 16 -27.62 -26.12 2.25
N GLY A 17 -27.67 -25.28 1.21
CA GLY A 17 -28.91 -24.99 0.48
C GLY A 17 -29.31 -23.52 0.43
N ALA A 18 -28.71 -22.76 -0.49
CA ALA A 18 -29.42 -21.81 -1.36
C ALA A 18 -28.45 -21.18 -2.38
N ARG A 19 -28.62 -21.54 -3.65
CA ARG A 19 -28.08 -20.88 -4.87
C ARG A 19 -26.55 -20.78 -4.99
N ARG A 20 -25.92 -21.91 -5.34
CA ARG A 20 -24.78 -21.87 -6.27
C ARG A 20 -25.33 -21.51 -7.65
N LEU A 21 -25.33 -20.23 -7.99
CA LEU A 21 -25.48 -19.81 -9.37
C LEU A 21 -24.17 -20.15 -10.09
N ASN A 22 -24.23 -21.15 -10.97
CA ASN A 22 -23.18 -21.49 -11.91
C ASN A 22 -23.00 -20.33 -12.89
N TYR A 23 -22.15 -19.38 -12.57
CA TYR A 23 -21.57 -18.48 -13.57
C TYR A 23 -20.06 -18.72 -13.56
N VAL A 24 -19.61 -19.62 -14.44
CA VAL A 24 -18.26 -19.50 -14.96
C VAL A 24 -18.34 -18.32 -15.93
N THR A 25 -18.19 -17.11 -15.41
CA THR A 25 -18.15 -15.90 -16.22
C THR A 25 -16.94 -16.03 -17.13
N SER A 26 -17.17 -16.13 -18.44
CA SER A 26 -16.07 -16.25 -19.39
C SER A 26 -15.29 -14.93 -19.45
N MET A 27 -14.00 -14.96 -19.81
CA MET A 27 -13.21 -13.74 -19.99
C MET A 27 -13.86 -12.76 -20.99
N GLY A 28 -14.61 -13.28 -21.97
CA GLY A 28 -15.41 -12.48 -22.90
C GLY A 28 -16.56 -11.72 -22.24
N GLU A 29 -17.22 -12.30 -21.23
CA GLU A 29 -18.28 -11.63 -20.45
C GLU A 29 -17.72 -10.57 -19.51
N LEU A 30 -16.54 -10.80 -18.92
CA LEU A 30 -15.82 -9.78 -18.15
C LEU A 30 -15.47 -8.58 -19.03
N THR A 31 -14.89 -8.84 -20.20
CA THR A 31 -14.53 -7.80 -21.17
C THR A 31 -15.75 -6.98 -21.61
N LYS A 32 -16.89 -7.65 -21.85
CA LYS A 32 -18.15 -6.98 -22.20
C LYS A 32 -18.68 -6.11 -21.07
N SER A 33 -18.63 -6.60 -19.82
CA SER A 33 -19.09 -5.87 -18.64
C SER A 33 -18.25 -4.62 -18.39
N PHE A 34 -16.92 -4.72 -18.54
CA PHE A 34 -16.03 -3.56 -18.49
C PHE A 34 -16.22 -2.60 -19.65
N GLY A 35 -16.45 -3.10 -20.87
CA GLY A 35 -16.77 -2.26 -22.02
C GLY A 35 -18.00 -1.39 -21.78
N LEU A 36 -19.06 -1.96 -21.20
CA LEU A 36 -20.27 -1.23 -20.82
C LEU A 36 -20.05 -0.27 -19.64
N ALA A 37 -19.22 -0.66 -18.67
CA ALA A 37 -18.86 0.18 -17.54
C ALA A 37 -18.07 1.43 -17.99
N MET A 38 -17.17 1.28 -18.97
CA MET A 38 -16.44 2.40 -19.58
C MET A 38 -17.33 3.39 -20.35
N MET A 39 -18.56 2.99 -20.72
CA MET A 39 -19.56 3.88 -21.32
C MET A 39 -20.32 4.72 -20.28
N GLY A 40 -19.89 4.72 -19.02
CA GLY A 40 -20.42 5.59 -17.96
C GLY A 40 -21.53 4.97 -17.11
N ASN A 41 -21.80 3.66 -17.24
CA ASN A 41 -22.80 3.00 -16.41
C ASN A 41 -22.17 2.51 -15.08
N VAL A 42 -22.35 3.31 -14.03
CA VAL A 42 -21.76 3.07 -12.70
C VAL A 42 -22.17 1.74 -12.08
N HIS A 43 -23.44 1.33 -12.21
CA HIS A 43 -23.91 0.05 -11.67
C HIS A 43 -23.30 -1.15 -12.39
N MET A 44 -23.00 -1.01 -13.68
CA MET A 44 -22.30 -2.05 -14.44
C MET A 44 -20.83 -2.17 -14.02
N MET A 45 -20.21 -1.08 -13.53
CA MET A 45 -18.85 -1.14 -12.99
C MET A 45 -18.79 -1.99 -11.71
N GLU A 46 -19.69 -1.75 -10.76
CA GLU A 46 -19.76 -2.54 -9.51
C GLU A 46 -19.96 -4.03 -9.80
N ALA A 47 -20.91 -4.34 -10.70
CA ALA A 47 -21.18 -5.72 -11.10
C ALA A 47 -19.98 -6.35 -11.81
N ALA A 48 -19.28 -5.61 -12.68
CA ALA A 48 -18.09 -6.09 -13.38
C ALA A 48 -16.93 -6.36 -12.41
N VAL A 49 -16.69 -5.47 -11.45
CA VAL A 49 -15.68 -5.65 -10.40
C VAL A 49 -16.01 -6.89 -9.57
N GLN A 50 -17.24 -7.02 -9.08
CA GLN A 50 -17.64 -8.15 -8.25
C GLN A 50 -17.49 -9.49 -9.01
N GLN A 51 -17.98 -9.56 -10.25
CA GLN A 51 -17.84 -10.76 -11.08
C GLN A 51 -16.38 -11.11 -11.37
N SER A 52 -15.53 -10.10 -11.56
CA SER A 52 -14.08 -10.30 -11.78
C SER A 52 -13.40 -10.86 -10.54
N LEU A 53 -13.71 -10.31 -9.37
CA LEU A 53 -13.17 -10.79 -8.09
C LEU A 53 -13.66 -12.21 -7.78
N ASP A 54 -14.92 -12.52 -8.07
CA ASP A 54 -15.46 -13.88 -7.92
C ASP A 54 -14.78 -14.84 -8.91
N HIS A 55 -14.51 -14.41 -10.14
CA HIS A 55 -13.77 -15.21 -11.12
C HIS A 55 -12.33 -15.47 -10.68
N TRP A 56 -11.62 -14.43 -10.22
CA TRP A 56 -10.31 -14.59 -9.60
C TRP A 56 -10.35 -15.57 -8.44
N ILE A 57 -11.39 -15.51 -7.60
CA ILE A 57 -11.52 -16.41 -6.47
C ILE A 57 -11.59 -17.88 -6.92
N LEU A 58 -12.22 -18.14 -8.05
CA LEU A 58 -12.39 -19.49 -8.61
C LEU A 58 -11.19 -19.98 -9.40
N THR A 59 -10.50 -19.11 -10.14
CA THR A 59 -9.43 -19.49 -11.07
C THR A 59 -8.03 -19.30 -10.51
N ASP A 60 -7.89 -18.55 -9.42
CA ASP A 60 -6.61 -18.15 -8.82
C ASP A 60 -5.69 -17.33 -9.76
N GLN A 61 -6.25 -16.75 -10.82
CA GLN A 61 -5.52 -15.92 -11.78
C GLN A 61 -5.42 -14.47 -11.29
N PHE A 62 -4.33 -14.12 -10.61
CA PHE A 62 -4.16 -12.79 -10.01
C PHE A 62 -4.12 -11.64 -11.04
N ASP A 63 -3.81 -11.92 -12.31
CA ASP A 63 -3.88 -10.96 -13.42
C ASP A 63 -5.24 -10.27 -13.55
N ILE A 64 -6.31 -10.94 -13.12
CA ILE A 64 -7.66 -10.36 -13.08
C ILE A 64 -7.73 -9.18 -12.11
N VAL A 65 -7.05 -9.26 -10.96
CA VAL A 65 -7.00 -8.17 -9.96
C VAL A 65 -6.30 -6.95 -10.55
N PHE A 66 -5.18 -7.14 -11.24
CA PHE A 66 -4.48 -6.06 -11.93
C PHE A 66 -5.35 -5.41 -13.00
N LEU A 67 -6.05 -6.21 -13.81
CA LEU A 67 -6.97 -5.70 -14.82
C LEU A 67 -8.07 -4.84 -14.20
N VAL A 68 -8.69 -5.32 -13.12
CA VAL A 68 -9.74 -4.60 -12.39
C VAL A 68 -9.21 -3.25 -11.88
N LEU A 69 -8.08 -3.25 -11.19
CA LEU A 69 -7.47 -2.02 -10.65
C LEU A 69 -7.10 -1.02 -11.75
N LYS A 70 -6.53 -1.51 -12.86
CA LYS A 70 -6.17 -0.67 -14.01
C LYS A 70 -7.41 -0.03 -14.65
N LEU A 71 -8.51 -0.78 -14.77
CA LEU A 71 -9.77 -0.27 -15.31
C LEU A 71 -10.41 0.75 -14.37
N LEU A 72 -10.39 0.51 -13.06
CA LEU A 72 -10.86 1.47 -12.06
C LEU A 72 -10.06 2.78 -12.13
N LYS A 73 -8.73 2.70 -12.30
CA LYS A 73 -7.87 3.88 -12.50
C LYS A 73 -8.25 4.66 -13.76
N VAL A 74 -8.40 3.98 -14.90
CA VAL A 74 -8.73 4.61 -16.21
C VAL A 74 -10.11 5.25 -16.22
N CYS A 75 -11.09 4.62 -15.56
CA CYS A 75 -12.45 5.13 -15.56
C CYS A 75 -12.61 6.40 -14.72
N HIS A 76 -11.58 6.85 -14.01
CA HIS A 76 -11.57 8.03 -13.12
C HIS A 76 -12.82 8.14 -12.24
N ALA A 77 -13.41 6.99 -11.94
CA ALA A 77 -14.58 6.94 -11.09
C ALA A 77 -14.07 7.35 -9.71
N LYS A 78 -14.68 8.36 -9.08
CA LYS A 78 -14.46 8.72 -7.67
C LYS A 78 -14.99 7.61 -6.74
N ARG A 79 -14.66 6.37 -7.07
CA ARG A 79 -15.13 5.12 -6.49
C ARG A 79 -13.97 4.46 -5.77
N GLU A 80 -13.35 5.23 -4.88
CA GLU A 80 -12.33 4.74 -3.95
C GLU A 80 -12.88 3.56 -3.15
N ASP A 81 -14.20 3.52 -2.89
CA ASP A 81 -14.89 2.39 -2.29
C ASP A 81 -14.69 1.07 -3.05
N LEU A 82 -14.71 1.07 -4.38
CA LEU A 82 -14.45 -0.15 -5.16
C LEU A 82 -12.99 -0.59 -5.12
N VAL A 83 -12.06 0.37 -5.04
CA VAL A 83 -10.63 0.05 -4.86
C VAL A 83 -10.44 -0.57 -3.48
N LEU A 84 -11.06 -0.01 -2.44
CA LEU A 84 -11.04 -0.56 -1.08
C LEU A 84 -11.62 -1.98 -1.05
N ASP A 85 -12.74 -2.22 -1.73
CA ASP A 85 -13.35 -3.55 -1.83
C ASP A 85 -12.40 -4.56 -2.49
N VAL A 86 -11.68 -4.17 -3.55
CA VAL A 86 -10.66 -5.02 -4.18
C VAL A 86 -9.55 -5.36 -3.19
N PHE A 87 -9.02 -4.36 -2.46
CA PHE A 87 -7.96 -4.58 -1.48
C PHE A 87 -8.41 -5.44 -0.30
N ASP A 88 -9.65 -5.27 0.18
CA ASP A 88 -10.23 -6.12 1.21
C ASP A 88 -10.29 -7.58 0.75
N ARG A 89 -10.80 -7.83 -0.47
CA ARG A 89 -10.85 -9.19 -1.04
C ARG A 89 -9.48 -9.79 -1.30
N VAL A 90 -8.50 -8.97 -1.69
CA VAL A 90 -7.11 -9.41 -1.82
C VAL A 90 -6.60 -9.90 -0.46
N PHE A 91 -6.68 -9.06 0.56
CA PHE A 91 -6.22 -9.40 1.90
C PHE A 91 -6.95 -10.60 2.51
N GLU A 92 -8.26 -10.69 2.36
CA GLU A 92 -9.05 -11.84 2.84
C GLU A 92 -8.58 -13.17 2.25
N ARG A 93 -8.12 -13.17 0.99
CA ARG A 93 -7.66 -14.39 0.32
C ARG A 93 -6.19 -14.69 0.58
N THR A 94 -5.31 -13.70 0.50
CA THR A 94 -3.85 -13.90 0.50
C THR A 94 -3.21 -13.60 1.86
N GLY A 95 -3.85 -12.78 2.69
CA GLY A 95 -3.29 -12.27 3.95
C GLY A 95 -2.18 -11.23 3.79
N CYS A 96 -1.83 -10.84 2.57
CA CYS A 96 -0.80 -9.84 2.26
C CYS A 96 -1.03 -9.19 0.89
N PHE A 97 -0.23 -8.20 0.53
CA PHE A 97 -0.37 -7.46 -0.74
C PHE A 97 0.83 -7.60 -1.67
N ASP A 98 1.70 -8.56 -1.42
CA ASP A 98 2.98 -8.71 -2.13
C ASP A 98 2.82 -8.81 -3.64
N LEU A 99 1.85 -9.59 -4.12
CA LEU A 99 1.56 -9.71 -5.54
C LEU A 99 1.25 -8.35 -6.19
N LEU A 100 0.61 -7.41 -5.49
CA LEU A 100 0.33 -6.07 -6.03
C LEU A 100 1.57 -5.19 -6.18
N PHE A 101 2.64 -5.48 -5.46
CA PHE A 101 3.88 -4.69 -5.43
C PHE A 101 5.12 -5.50 -5.86
N ASP A 102 4.93 -6.73 -6.35
CA ASP A 102 6.01 -7.68 -6.55
C ASP A 102 7.07 -7.16 -7.52
N ASP A 103 6.62 -6.65 -8.66
CA ASP A 103 7.48 -6.14 -9.72
C ASP A 103 8.35 -4.95 -9.28
N VAL A 104 7.85 -4.12 -8.35
CA VAL A 104 8.59 -2.93 -7.90
C VAL A 104 9.44 -3.17 -6.65
N VAL A 105 9.08 -4.13 -5.81
CA VAL A 105 9.81 -4.46 -4.58
C VAL A 105 10.81 -5.57 -4.85
N PHE A 106 10.34 -6.67 -5.44
CA PHE A 106 11.09 -7.93 -5.63
C PHE A 106 11.55 -8.16 -7.06
N GLY A 107 10.99 -7.43 -8.05
CA GLY A 107 11.35 -7.55 -9.45
C GLY A 107 12.83 -7.29 -9.74
N THR A 108 13.27 -7.56 -10.96
CA THR A 108 14.69 -7.45 -11.35
C THR A 108 15.09 -6.04 -11.79
N SER A 109 14.15 -5.22 -12.24
CA SER A 109 14.45 -3.85 -12.69
C SER A 109 14.89 -3.00 -11.52
N GLU A 110 16.06 -2.36 -11.60
CA GLU A 110 16.55 -1.43 -10.58
C GLU A 110 15.57 -0.24 -10.38
N PHE A 111 15.00 0.23 -11.49
CA PHE A 111 14.12 1.38 -11.57
C PHE A 111 12.76 0.96 -12.16
N PRO A 112 11.67 0.98 -11.36
CA PRO A 112 10.33 0.83 -11.90
C PRO A 112 10.02 1.94 -12.91
N SER A 113 9.17 1.66 -13.89
CA SER A 113 8.72 2.69 -14.83
C SER A 113 7.95 3.79 -14.08
N LYS A 114 7.98 5.01 -14.62
CA LYS A 114 7.22 6.14 -14.05
C LYS A 114 5.73 5.80 -13.94
N GLU A 115 5.16 5.20 -14.98
CA GLU A 115 3.74 4.78 -15.01
C GLU A 115 3.39 3.82 -13.87
N ARG A 116 4.32 2.90 -13.54
CA ARG A 116 4.13 1.94 -12.47
C ARG A 116 4.21 2.60 -11.09
N LEU A 117 5.13 3.54 -10.89
CA LEU A 117 5.19 4.32 -9.66
C LEU A 117 3.92 5.17 -9.47
N GLU A 118 3.42 5.79 -10.54
CA GLU A 118 2.15 6.53 -10.52
C GLU A 118 0.94 5.64 -10.23
N GLU A 119 0.97 4.37 -10.65
CA GLU A 119 -0.06 3.38 -10.31
C GLU A 119 -0.01 2.96 -8.83
N ILE A 120 1.19 2.72 -8.30
CA ILE A 120 1.39 2.40 -6.88
C ILE A 120 1.02 3.57 -5.99
N GLU A 121 1.40 4.79 -6.38
CA GLU A 121 0.99 6.00 -5.68
C GLU A 121 -0.53 6.16 -5.67
N TRP A 122 -1.20 5.86 -6.80
CA TRP A 122 -2.66 5.82 -6.85
C TRP A 122 -3.26 4.77 -5.91
N TYR A 123 -2.70 3.55 -5.86
CA TYR A 123 -3.13 2.52 -4.90
C TYR A 123 -3.02 3.03 -3.47
N LEU A 124 -1.84 3.51 -3.08
CA LEU A 124 -1.57 4.00 -1.73
C LEU A 124 -2.47 5.18 -1.35
N SER A 125 -2.75 6.09 -2.29
CA SER A 125 -3.69 7.19 -2.06
C SER A 125 -5.12 6.72 -1.84
N ALA A 126 -5.56 5.65 -2.49
CA ALA A 126 -6.92 5.13 -2.32
C ALA A 126 -7.08 4.35 -1.00
N VAL A 127 -5.99 3.81 -0.46
CA VAL A 127 -6.03 2.89 0.69
C VAL A 127 -5.26 3.39 1.93
N SER A 128 -4.81 4.64 1.94
CA SER A 128 -3.97 5.21 3.01
C SER A 128 -4.61 5.12 4.40
N GLU A 129 -5.92 5.34 4.48
CA GLU A 129 -6.69 5.25 5.73
C GLU A 129 -7.03 3.81 6.13
N ARG A 130 -6.76 2.83 5.26
CA ARG A 130 -7.21 1.45 5.46
C ARG A 130 -6.31 0.71 6.44
N THR A 131 -6.95 0.09 7.43
CA THR A 131 -6.30 -0.76 8.43
C THR A 131 -6.86 -2.17 8.39
N PHE A 132 -6.03 -3.15 8.70
CA PHE A 132 -6.37 -4.56 8.68
C PHE A 132 -6.07 -5.18 10.04
N THR A 133 -6.81 -6.24 10.38
CA THR A 133 -6.52 -7.02 11.59
C THR A 133 -5.51 -8.12 11.25
N PHE A 134 -4.33 -8.07 11.85
CA PHE A 134 -3.27 -9.06 11.67
C PHE A 134 -2.78 -9.48 13.06
N GLN A 135 -2.81 -10.78 13.36
CA GLN A 135 -2.40 -11.32 14.68
C GLN A 135 -3.06 -10.62 15.88
N ASN A 136 -4.35 -10.28 15.77
CA ASN A 136 -5.15 -9.53 16.77
C ASN A 136 -4.76 -8.05 16.95
N GLU A 137 -3.89 -7.51 16.11
CA GLU A 137 -3.54 -6.09 16.11
C GLU A 137 -4.14 -5.38 14.88
N VAL A 138 -4.49 -4.11 15.05
CA VAL A 138 -4.93 -3.26 13.95
C VAL A 138 -3.70 -2.59 13.34
N VAL A 139 -3.38 -2.96 12.11
CA VAL A 139 -2.16 -2.53 11.41
C VAL A 139 -2.56 -1.76 10.15
N PRO A 140 -1.97 -0.59 9.86
CA PRO A 140 -2.23 0.09 8.60
C PRO A 140 -1.67 -0.72 7.43
N LEU A 141 -2.31 -0.62 6.25
CA LEU A 141 -1.93 -1.41 5.08
C LEU A 141 -0.42 -1.36 4.78
N ILE A 142 0.15 -0.17 4.83
CA ILE A 142 1.55 0.10 4.50
C ILE A 142 2.56 -0.64 5.40
N ASP A 143 2.12 -1.03 6.60
CA ASP A 143 2.90 -1.68 7.63
C ASP A 143 2.53 -3.15 7.83
N LEU A 144 1.64 -3.70 7.01
CA LEU A 144 1.32 -5.12 7.06
C LEU A 144 2.57 -5.96 6.71
N PRO A 145 2.91 -6.97 7.53
CA PRO A 145 4.05 -7.81 7.25
C PRO A 145 3.73 -8.80 6.12
N ASN A 146 4.69 -8.93 5.20
CA ASN A 146 4.80 -10.01 4.24
C ASN A 146 6.01 -10.89 4.57
N VAL A 147 5.78 -12.18 4.82
CA VAL A 147 6.83 -13.12 5.26
C VAL A 147 7.62 -12.55 6.47
N GLY A 148 6.90 -11.95 7.41
CA GLY A 148 7.46 -11.37 8.65
C GLY A 148 7.97 -9.93 8.55
N TRP A 149 8.02 -9.32 7.36
CA TRP A 149 8.60 -7.97 7.16
C TRP A 149 7.72 -7.07 6.29
N THR A 150 7.76 -5.76 6.51
CA THR A 150 6.94 -4.83 5.70
C THR A 150 7.48 -4.69 4.28
N LEU A 151 6.62 -4.27 3.34
CA LEU A 151 7.05 -3.95 1.97
C LEU A 151 8.17 -2.88 1.95
N ALA A 152 8.13 -1.93 2.89
CA ALA A 152 9.19 -0.94 3.07
C ALA A 152 10.52 -1.57 3.51
N ALA A 153 10.50 -2.60 4.35
CA ALA A 153 11.72 -3.32 4.75
C ALA A 153 12.35 -4.05 3.57
N HIS A 154 11.53 -4.72 2.77
CA HIS A 154 11.98 -5.38 1.54
C HIS A 154 12.55 -4.36 0.54
N ALA A 155 11.83 -3.27 0.29
CA ALA A 155 12.29 -2.18 -0.58
C ALA A 155 13.64 -1.61 -0.12
N ALA A 156 13.81 -1.38 1.19
CA ALA A 156 15.07 -0.90 1.76
C ALA A 156 16.21 -1.90 1.57
N SER A 157 16.01 -3.18 1.91
CA SER A 157 17.05 -4.22 1.78
C SER A 157 17.50 -4.44 0.33
N LYS A 158 16.61 -4.22 -0.63
CA LYS A 158 16.85 -4.36 -2.07
C LYS A 158 17.36 -3.07 -2.73
N GLY A 159 17.51 -1.97 -2.00
CA GLY A 159 17.99 -0.71 -2.58
C GLY A 159 16.94 0.01 -3.45
N ARG A 160 15.64 -0.27 -3.28
CA ARG A 160 14.55 0.33 -4.06
C ARG A 160 14.24 1.76 -3.61
N ILE A 161 15.15 2.69 -3.85
CA ILE A 161 15.11 4.07 -3.31
C ILE A 161 13.78 4.77 -3.61
N ALA A 162 13.30 4.76 -4.87
CA ALA A 162 12.06 5.44 -5.25
C ALA A 162 10.82 4.82 -4.58
N VAL A 163 10.78 3.49 -4.49
CA VAL A 163 9.66 2.75 -3.86
C VAL A 163 9.67 2.94 -2.35
N LEU A 164 10.85 2.89 -1.72
CA LEU A 164 11.03 3.16 -0.31
C LEU A 164 10.60 4.59 0.03
N LEU A 165 11.04 5.59 -0.74
CA LEU A 165 10.60 6.97 -0.57
C LEU A 165 9.08 7.05 -0.65
N LEU A 166 8.46 6.42 -1.66
CA LEU A 166 7.01 6.40 -1.80
C LEU A 166 6.32 5.79 -0.57
N PHE A 167 6.76 4.63 -0.08
CA PHE A 167 6.18 4.03 1.13
C PHE A 167 6.35 4.91 2.37
N LEU A 168 7.52 5.53 2.56
CA LEU A 168 7.74 6.45 3.68
C LEU A 168 6.85 7.71 3.55
N ARG A 169 6.63 8.25 2.35
CA ARG A 169 5.70 9.37 2.10
C ARG A 169 4.29 9.05 2.59
N TYR A 170 3.83 7.83 2.34
CA TYR A 170 2.53 7.30 2.76
C TYR A 170 2.52 6.72 4.19
N GLY A 171 3.55 7.01 5.00
CA GLY A 171 3.50 6.73 6.44
C GLY A 171 3.99 5.34 6.86
N ALA A 172 4.72 4.63 6.01
CA ALA A 172 5.43 3.43 6.43
C ALA A 172 6.31 3.72 7.66
N ASN A 173 6.27 2.82 8.65
CA ASN A 173 7.07 2.98 9.85
C ASN A 173 8.56 2.79 9.51
N PRO A 174 9.41 3.81 9.75
CA PRO A 174 10.82 3.73 9.37
C PRO A 174 11.62 2.71 10.20
N ASP A 175 11.20 2.41 11.44
CA ASP A 175 11.85 1.39 12.28
C ASP A 175 11.62 0.00 11.68
N LYS A 176 10.40 -0.25 11.19
CA LYS A 176 10.08 -1.49 10.46
C LYS A 176 10.80 -1.55 9.12
N ALA A 177 10.86 -0.43 8.39
CA ALA A 177 11.60 -0.34 7.13
C ALA A 177 13.11 -0.61 7.29
N ALA A 178 13.67 -0.24 8.45
CA ALA A 178 15.07 -0.50 8.78
C ALA A 178 15.39 -1.96 9.12
N ALA A 179 14.38 -2.81 9.35
CA ALA A 179 14.59 -4.08 10.03
C ALA A 179 15.39 -5.11 9.22
N LEU A 180 15.41 -4.99 7.89
CA LEU A 180 16.15 -5.86 6.97
C LEU A 180 17.43 -5.22 6.42
N LEU A 181 17.87 -4.07 6.94
CA LEU A 181 19.11 -3.45 6.46
C LEU A 181 20.32 -4.33 6.77
N SER A 182 21.21 -4.44 5.80
CA SER A 182 22.51 -5.07 5.98
C SER A 182 23.44 -4.18 6.81
N ALA A 183 24.61 -4.70 7.18
CA ALA A 183 25.64 -3.90 7.86
C ALA A 183 26.23 -2.78 6.98
N SER A 184 26.03 -2.83 5.66
CA SER A 184 26.49 -1.82 4.70
C SER A 184 25.41 -1.58 3.64
N PRO A 185 24.31 -0.90 4.01
CA PRO A 185 23.24 -0.59 3.06
C PRO A 185 23.66 0.54 2.13
N PRO A 186 22.98 0.72 0.98
CA PRO A 186 23.18 1.91 0.16
C PRO A 186 22.97 3.18 0.99
N SER A 187 23.89 4.14 0.88
CA SER A 187 23.88 5.37 1.70
C SER A 187 22.57 6.14 1.60
N GLU A 188 21.97 6.18 0.39
CA GLU A 188 20.71 6.87 0.15
C GLU A 188 19.51 6.17 0.85
N VAL A 189 19.50 4.84 0.93
CA VAL A 189 18.47 4.09 1.68
C VAL A 189 18.53 4.45 3.16
N LEU A 190 19.73 4.42 3.73
CA LEU A 190 19.94 4.80 5.14
C LEU A 190 19.52 6.25 5.38
N ARG A 191 19.90 7.17 4.48
CA ARG A 191 19.51 8.59 4.55
C ARG A 191 18.00 8.78 4.53
N LEU A 192 17.27 8.09 3.64
CA LEU A 192 15.81 8.18 3.56
C LEU A 192 15.13 7.71 4.84
N ILE A 193 15.57 6.57 5.40
CA ILE A 193 15.05 6.04 6.67
C ILE A 193 15.30 7.03 7.80
N LEU A 194 16.52 7.54 7.94
CA LEU A 194 16.89 8.54 8.94
C LEU A 194 16.05 9.82 8.83
N ARG A 195 15.70 10.23 7.60
CA ARG A 195 14.85 11.40 7.36
C ARG A 195 13.41 11.19 7.81
N ALA A 196 12.95 9.96 7.94
CA ALA A 196 11.61 9.62 8.44
C ALA A 196 11.58 9.27 9.94
N MET A 197 12.73 9.01 10.58
CA MET A 197 12.81 8.66 12.01
C MET A 197 12.95 9.87 12.93
N PRO A 198 12.34 9.88 14.14
CA PRO A 198 12.68 10.89 15.16
C PRO A 198 14.11 10.75 15.66
N TYR A 199 14.50 9.51 15.96
CA TYR A 199 15.83 9.10 16.41
C TYR A 199 16.17 7.74 15.79
N PRO A 200 17.41 7.50 15.36
CA PRO A 200 17.90 6.19 14.99
C PRO A 200 17.72 5.18 16.11
N THR A 201 17.24 4.01 15.73
CA THR A 201 17.15 2.86 16.60
C THR A 201 18.52 2.23 16.84
N SER A 202 18.59 1.35 17.84
CA SER A 202 19.79 0.57 18.13
C SER A 202 20.30 -0.22 16.92
N ASN A 203 19.40 -0.68 16.03
CA ASN A 203 19.78 -1.37 14.80
C ASN A 203 20.49 -0.44 13.82
N ILE A 204 20.00 0.80 13.65
CA ILE A 204 20.65 1.79 12.80
C ILE A 204 22.00 2.23 13.40
N LEU A 205 22.09 2.39 14.71
CA LEU A 205 23.34 2.75 15.40
C LEU A 205 24.43 1.68 15.28
N LYS A 206 24.07 0.41 15.05
CA LYS A 206 25.05 -0.65 14.74
C LYS A 206 25.62 -0.50 13.33
N ILE A 207 24.83 0.01 12.39
CA ILE A 207 25.22 0.23 11.00
C ILE A 207 26.11 1.47 10.91
N GLU A 208 25.70 2.58 11.53
CA GLU A 208 26.44 3.83 11.54
C GLU A 208 26.59 4.37 12.99
N PRO A 209 27.62 3.91 13.72
CA PRO A 209 27.84 4.30 15.11
C PRO A 209 28.22 5.78 15.27
N THR A 210 28.65 6.45 14.19
CA THR A 210 29.10 7.84 14.25
C THR A 210 27.94 8.85 14.17
N LEU A 211 26.69 8.39 14.01
CA LEU A 211 25.50 9.24 14.08
C LEU A 211 25.36 9.83 15.50
N VAL A 212 25.87 11.06 15.68
CA VAL A 212 25.64 11.85 16.91
C VAL A 212 24.23 12.44 16.85
N LEU A 213 23.38 12.03 17.80
CA LEU A 213 21.94 12.22 17.71
C LEU A 213 21.36 13.29 18.59
N VAL A 214 21.60 14.54 18.18
CA VAL A 214 20.69 15.61 18.54
C VAL A 214 19.97 16.04 17.27
N PRO A 215 18.81 15.44 16.93
CA PRO A 215 18.02 15.92 15.82
C PRO A 215 17.68 17.40 16.03
N ARG A 216 17.84 18.19 14.97
CA ARG A 216 17.47 19.61 14.98
C ARG A 216 15.98 19.73 15.33
N LEU A 217 15.61 20.82 16.01
CA LEU A 217 14.20 21.10 16.33
C LEU A 217 13.29 21.01 15.09
N LYS A 218 13.75 21.54 13.94
CA LYS A 218 13.04 21.45 12.65
C LYS A 218 12.69 20.00 12.26
N HIS A 219 13.61 19.06 12.49
CA HIS A 219 13.39 17.64 12.19
C HIS A 219 12.37 17.01 13.14
N LEU A 220 12.48 17.28 14.44
CA LEU A 220 11.50 16.82 15.43
C LEU A 220 10.10 17.37 15.13
N CYS A 221 9.97 18.64 14.76
CA CYS A 221 8.71 19.24 14.33
C CYS A 221 8.12 18.50 13.11
N LYS A 222 8.94 18.17 12.10
CA LYS A 222 8.48 17.37 10.96
C LYS A 222 7.90 16.04 11.40
N ILE A 223 8.59 15.31 12.28
CA ILE A 223 8.11 14.00 12.74
C ILE A 223 6.79 14.13 13.50
N ILE A 224 6.67 15.13 14.38
CA ILE A 224 5.41 15.39 15.11
C ILE A 224 4.27 15.70 14.14
N VAL A 225 4.47 16.61 13.19
CA VAL A 225 3.45 16.97 12.20
C VAL A 225 3.03 15.76 11.37
N ARG A 226 3.99 14.98 10.86
CA ARG A 226 3.70 13.74 10.10
C ARG A 226 2.92 12.73 10.94
N ASN A 227 3.26 12.54 12.21
CA ASN A 227 2.54 11.61 13.10
C ASN A 227 1.10 12.06 13.38
N VAL A 228 0.85 13.37 13.48
CA VAL A 228 -0.51 13.91 13.63
C VAL A 228 -1.34 13.67 12.37
N LEU A 229 -0.72 13.79 11.20
CA LEU A 229 -1.38 13.64 9.89
C LEU A 229 -1.36 12.22 9.33
N ILE A 230 -0.81 11.23 10.07
CA ILE A 230 -0.39 9.92 9.55
C ILE A 230 -1.47 9.15 8.77
N LYS A 231 -2.75 9.40 9.03
CA LYS A 231 -3.87 8.73 8.36
C LYS A 231 -4.10 9.21 6.94
N ASP A 232 -3.68 10.43 6.61
CA ASP A 232 -4.01 11.09 5.33
C ASP A 232 -2.77 11.75 4.69
N ILE A 233 -1.57 11.30 5.06
CA ILE A 233 -0.36 11.72 4.33
C ILE A 233 -0.23 10.95 2.99
N PRO A 234 0.26 11.59 1.92
CA PRO A 234 0.80 12.95 1.89
C PRO A 234 -0.27 14.05 1.70
N LYS A 235 -1.51 13.71 1.35
CA LYS A 235 -2.56 14.67 0.98
C LYS A 235 -2.77 15.78 2.01
N ALA A 236 -2.95 15.42 3.28
CA ALA A 236 -3.17 16.36 4.37
C ALA A 236 -1.98 17.33 4.61
N ILE A 237 -0.77 17.01 4.15
CA ILE A 237 0.38 17.92 4.21
C ILE A 237 0.17 19.10 3.25
N TYR A 238 -0.37 18.84 2.05
CA TYR A 238 -0.59 19.85 1.02
C TYR A 238 -1.83 20.73 1.29
N ASP A 239 -2.68 20.34 2.24
CA ASP A 239 -3.79 21.16 2.73
C ASP A 239 -3.36 22.16 3.82
N LEU A 240 -2.11 22.09 4.31
CA LEU A 240 -1.61 23.00 5.34
C LEU A 240 -1.33 24.40 4.78
N PRO A 241 -1.67 25.49 5.51
CA PRO A 241 -1.39 26.85 5.08
C PRO A 241 0.08 27.25 5.35
N ILE A 242 1.04 26.53 4.76
CA ILE A 242 2.48 26.73 4.93
C ILE A 242 3.19 26.85 3.56
N PRO A 243 4.42 27.38 3.50
CA PRO A 243 5.18 27.43 2.25
C PRO A 243 5.40 26.05 1.61
N CYS A 244 5.38 25.98 0.27
CA CYS A 244 5.58 24.74 -0.49
C CYS A 244 6.86 23.99 -0.11
N GLU A 245 7.94 24.72 0.17
CA GLU A 245 9.22 24.13 0.59
C GLU A 245 9.09 23.35 1.91
N LEU A 246 8.26 23.83 2.84
CA LEU A 246 7.97 23.10 4.08
C LEU A 246 7.06 21.90 3.81
N MET A 247 6.12 21.99 2.87
CA MET A 247 5.31 20.84 2.45
C MET A 247 6.21 19.73 1.88
N GLU A 248 7.14 20.05 0.98
CA GLU A 248 8.08 19.10 0.39
C GLU A 248 9.04 18.51 1.44
N TYR A 249 9.41 19.28 2.48
CA TYR A 249 10.18 18.76 3.61
C TYR A 249 9.37 17.77 4.45
N LEU A 250 8.13 18.12 4.76
CA LEU A 250 7.20 17.25 5.50
C LEU A 250 6.87 15.98 4.71
N ASP A 251 6.79 16.07 3.38
CA ASP A 251 6.56 14.97 2.44
C ASP A 251 7.88 14.28 2.02
N LEU A 252 8.99 14.52 2.72
CA LEU A 252 10.29 13.86 2.50
C LEU A 252 10.94 14.08 1.11
N LEU A 253 10.30 14.82 0.21
CA LEU A 253 10.79 15.12 -1.13
C LEU A 253 12.05 16.00 -1.13
N LYS A 254 12.22 16.86 -0.11
CA LYS A 254 13.41 17.73 0.03
C LYS A 254 14.12 17.56 1.36
N ASP A 255 15.45 17.60 1.32
CA ASP A 255 16.31 17.61 2.50
C ASP A 255 16.80 19.03 2.72
N PHE A 256 16.73 19.51 3.96
CA PHE A 256 17.15 20.86 4.35
C PHE A 256 18.11 20.79 5.54
#